data_AF-A0A8J3N5F6-F1
#
_entry.id   AF-A0A8J3N5F6-F1
#
_cell.length_a   1.000
_cell.length_b   1.000
_cell.length_c   1.000
_cell.angle_alpha   90.00
_cell.angle_beta   90.00
_cell.angle_gamma   90.00
#
_symmetry.space_group_name_H-M   'P 1'
#
loop_
_entity.id
_entity.type
_entity.pdbx_description
1 polymer ?
#
loop_
_entity_poly.entity_id
_entity_poly.type
_entity_poly.pdbx_seq_one_letter_code
_entity_poly.pdbx_strand_id
1 'polypeptide(L)'
;MQNRVEQIDNWIVVELPRLNRAVLEKHLTVEDLVVRANHQVLHTAPIPEELTPLQAKQLVVDIGLLGASVGRHRQEADLELLRTPQNSFLSMVASQDNIPFLDYVRRLAQCTHTGHPPRDTYASLVRWNVPTIEVKWQGQVLGYNHSVFHRNVVRTYTGNQGEELFLVLLKKAEALEASVNELLYPIVSGSVQVNSSHALEAAILATKLLDAVHQINLEFTAKNECDQSIFETAHFMDILRQFAIHWTAGDSPPSGAQDPEFIKRDFYLGYQFAGYTNHVYGMFPALLTSERSTLEEAMRLPSIPSLLGSLIGIDADIFANGSPSQLLQLADDYPCVIPYFFLMQANGRVASSHLMLTKRFLFNPMRERDRRNIPDSPLVSNRAGTTGMLETLLEALTKPRRNHMLRGFSRIPLSQLARRQKTEPSKRHTKEELLGMVNFCHQSSAAAFFL
;
A
#
# COMPACT_ATOMS: atom_id res chain seq x y z
N MET A 1 30.51 8.33 -8.85
CA MET A 1 29.45 7.59 -8.12
C MET A 1 28.07 7.81 -8.73
N GLN A 2 27.61 9.05 -8.93
CA GLN A 2 26.29 9.36 -9.53
C GLN A 2 26.04 8.67 -10.90
N ASN A 3 27.04 8.67 -11.78
CA ASN A 3 26.97 7.98 -13.08
C ASN A 3 26.69 6.46 -12.96
N ARG A 4 27.20 5.79 -11.91
CA ARG A 4 26.98 4.34 -11.70
C ARG A 4 25.56 4.02 -11.23
N VAL A 5 25.00 4.82 -10.33
CA VAL A 5 23.60 4.65 -9.87
C VAL A 5 22.64 4.87 -11.03
N GLU A 6 22.84 5.93 -11.82
CA GLU A 6 22.03 6.20 -13.00
C GLU A 6 22.17 5.12 -14.09
N GLN A 7 23.36 4.53 -14.26
CA GLN A 7 23.57 3.40 -15.18
C GLN A 7 22.73 2.18 -14.76
N ILE A 8 22.72 1.85 -13.47
CA ILE A 8 21.91 0.74 -12.94
C ILE A 8 20.43 1.04 -13.15
N ASP A 9 19.96 2.24 -12.78
CA ASP A 9 18.57 2.68 -12.96
C ASP A 9 18.12 2.52 -14.43
N ASN A 10 18.91 3.02 -15.39
CA ASN A 10 18.61 2.91 -16.82
C ASN A 10 18.48 1.44 -17.27
N TRP A 11 19.37 0.58 -16.79
CA TRP A 11 19.35 -0.83 -17.13
C TRP A 11 18.13 -1.54 -16.52
N ILE A 12 17.76 -1.20 -15.28
CA ILE A 12 16.58 -1.77 -14.61
C ILE A 12 15.30 -1.34 -15.30
N VAL A 13 15.21 -0.09 -15.75
CA VAL A 13 14.01 0.41 -16.47
C VAL A 13 13.86 -0.24 -17.85
N VAL A 14 14.95 -0.55 -18.55
CA VAL A 14 14.90 -0.98 -19.96
C VAL A 14 15.18 -2.48 -20.13
N GLU A 15 16.32 -2.95 -19.64
CA GLU A 15 16.82 -4.29 -19.89
C GLU A 15 16.17 -5.34 -18.98
N LEU A 16 15.95 -5.04 -17.70
CA LEU A 16 15.35 -6.01 -16.78
C LEU A 16 13.94 -6.47 -17.25
N PRO A 17 12.98 -5.57 -17.57
CA PRO A 17 11.72 -5.94 -18.22
C PRO A 17 11.87 -6.83 -19.45
N ARG A 18 12.79 -6.46 -20.35
CA ARG A 18 13.02 -7.19 -21.59
C ARG A 18 13.53 -8.61 -21.32
N LEU A 19 14.47 -8.75 -20.39
CA LEU A 19 15.04 -10.04 -19.99
C LEU A 19 14.01 -10.91 -19.25
N ASN A 20 13.25 -10.33 -18.32
CA ASN A 20 12.18 -11.05 -17.63
C ASN A 20 11.15 -11.62 -18.60
N ARG A 21 10.66 -10.83 -19.57
CA ARG A 21 9.75 -11.33 -20.61
C ARG A 21 10.38 -12.46 -21.43
N ALA A 22 11.63 -12.31 -21.85
CA ALA A 22 12.32 -13.36 -22.60
C ALA A 22 12.49 -14.67 -21.80
N VAL A 23 12.72 -14.59 -20.48
CA VAL A 23 12.77 -15.79 -19.61
C VAL A 23 11.39 -16.41 -19.43
N LEU A 24 10.35 -15.59 -19.25
CA LEU A 24 8.96 -16.05 -19.15
C LEU A 24 8.51 -16.78 -20.43
N GLU A 25 8.86 -16.22 -21.59
CA GLU A 25 8.59 -16.77 -22.93
C GLU A 25 9.53 -17.94 -23.31
N LYS A 26 10.46 -18.32 -22.43
CA LYS A 26 11.44 -19.40 -22.64
C LYS A 26 12.40 -19.16 -23.81
N HIS A 27 12.58 -17.90 -24.21
CA HIS A 27 13.58 -17.45 -25.17
C HIS A 27 14.99 -17.32 -24.55
N LEU A 28 15.06 -17.08 -23.24
CA LEU A 28 16.30 -17.04 -22.45
C LEU A 28 16.15 -17.87 -21.18
N THR A 29 17.28 -18.25 -20.60
CA THR A 29 17.34 -18.89 -19.28
C THR A 29 17.54 -17.85 -18.18
N VAL A 30 17.29 -18.22 -16.92
CA VAL A 30 17.64 -17.36 -15.77
C VAL A 30 19.14 -17.11 -15.67
N GLU A 31 19.97 -18.06 -16.12
CA GLU A 31 21.43 -17.88 -16.13
C GLU A 31 21.86 -16.81 -17.14
N ASP A 32 21.19 -16.68 -18.27
CA ASP A 32 21.42 -15.57 -19.22
C ASP A 32 21.14 -14.21 -18.57
N LEU A 33 20.07 -14.12 -17.77
CA LEU A 33 19.74 -12.91 -17.02
C LEU A 33 20.82 -12.61 -15.98
N VAL A 34 21.24 -13.61 -15.20
CA VAL A 34 22.26 -13.45 -14.14
C VAL A 34 23.63 -13.05 -14.72
N VAL A 35 24.06 -13.69 -15.82
CA VAL A 35 25.30 -13.34 -16.52
C VAL A 35 25.26 -11.88 -16.99
N ARG A 36 24.17 -11.45 -17.62
CA ARG A 36 24.03 -10.05 -18.07
C ARG A 36 24.01 -9.08 -16.90
N ALA A 37 23.26 -9.38 -15.84
CA ALA A 37 23.21 -8.54 -14.64
C ALA A 37 24.60 -8.39 -13.99
N ASN A 38 25.33 -9.51 -13.81
CA ASN A 38 26.70 -9.51 -13.28
C ASN A 38 27.63 -8.62 -14.11
N HIS A 39 27.65 -8.80 -15.43
CA HIS A 39 28.57 -8.07 -16.31
C HIS A 39 28.21 -6.59 -16.53
N GLN A 40 26.91 -6.26 -16.58
CA GLN A 40 26.47 -4.94 -17.04
C GLN A 40 26.19 -3.96 -15.88
N VAL A 41 25.76 -4.46 -14.72
CA VAL A 41 25.32 -3.59 -13.61
C VAL A 41 25.84 -3.98 -12.23
N LEU A 42 25.96 -5.27 -11.89
CA LEU A 42 26.37 -5.65 -10.53
C LEU A 42 27.88 -5.49 -10.32
N HIS A 43 28.73 -5.90 -11.26
CA HIS A 43 30.19 -5.73 -11.15
C HIS A 43 30.59 -4.25 -11.02
N THR A 44 29.82 -3.33 -11.61
CA THR A 44 30.07 -1.89 -11.55
C THR A 44 29.30 -1.21 -10.42
N ALA A 45 28.55 -1.94 -9.61
CA ALA A 45 27.80 -1.38 -8.51
C ALA A 45 28.73 -0.71 -7.49
N PRO A 46 28.37 0.49 -6.99
CA PRO A 46 29.18 1.22 -6.02
C PRO A 46 29.23 0.47 -4.67
N ILE A 47 30.28 0.68 -3.88
CA ILE A 47 30.35 0.12 -2.53
C ILE A 47 29.25 0.79 -1.68
N PRO A 48 28.42 0.03 -0.92
CA PRO A 48 27.28 0.60 -0.21
C PRO A 48 27.61 1.77 0.72
N GLU A 49 28.73 1.68 1.45
CA GLU A 49 29.16 2.66 2.43
C GLU A 49 29.65 3.98 1.81
N GLU A 50 29.91 4.00 0.50
CA GLU A 50 30.25 5.23 -0.22
C GLU A 50 28.99 6.04 -0.60
N LEU A 51 27.82 5.41 -0.54
CA LEU A 51 26.57 6.02 -1.01
C LEU A 51 25.99 6.99 0.01
N THR A 52 25.36 8.04 -0.52
CA THR A 52 24.41 8.82 0.27
C THR A 52 23.17 7.98 0.59
N PRO A 53 22.41 8.31 1.66
CA PRO A 53 21.20 7.58 1.99
C PRO A 53 20.15 7.57 0.88
N LEU A 54 20.06 8.65 0.09
CA LEU A 54 19.17 8.72 -1.07
C LEU A 54 19.58 7.73 -2.17
N GLN A 55 20.87 7.68 -2.51
CA GLN A 55 21.39 6.74 -3.50
C GLN A 55 21.26 5.28 -3.02
N ALA A 56 21.45 5.03 -1.73
CA ALA A 56 21.21 3.72 -1.15
C ALA A 56 19.73 3.30 -1.32
N LYS A 57 18.77 4.20 -1.07
CA LYS A 57 17.35 3.91 -1.30
C LYS A 57 17.03 3.65 -2.78
N GLN A 58 17.60 4.44 -3.70
CA GLN A 58 17.46 4.22 -5.15
C GLN A 58 17.95 2.81 -5.53
N LEU A 59 19.15 2.43 -5.10
CA LEU A 59 19.68 1.10 -5.37
C LEU A 59 18.91 -0.01 -4.67
N VAL A 60 18.35 0.20 -3.49
CA VAL A 60 17.45 -0.78 -2.84
C VAL A 60 16.22 -1.06 -3.71
N VAL A 61 15.67 -0.05 -4.39
CA VAL A 61 14.57 -0.26 -5.36
C VAL A 61 15.07 -1.07 -6.55
N ASP A 62 16.11 -0.58 -7.22
CA ASP A 62 16.63 -1.14 -8.47
C ASP A 62 17.15 -2.58 -8.31
N ILE A 63 18.05 -2.79 -7.35
CA ILE A 63 18.62 -4.09 -7.02
C ILE A 63 17.56 -5.00 -6.37
N GLY A 64 16.58 -4.41 -5.68
CA GLY A 64 15.37 -5.09 -5.21
C GLY A 64 14.62 -5.80 -6.35
N LEU A 65 14.28 -5.07 -7.41
CA LEU A 65 13.58 -5.66 -8.56
C LEU A 65 14.42 -6.75 -9.25
N LEU A 66 15.73 -6.55 -9.40
CA LEU A 66 16.62 -7.55 -9.97
C LEU A 66 16.68 -8.81 -9.11
N GLY A 67 16.82 -8.69 -7.79
CA GLY A 67 16.84 -9.82 -6.88
C GLY A 67 15.54 -10.62 -6.91
N ALA A 68 14.38 -9.95 -6.87
CA ALA A 68 13.09 -10.62 -6.96
C ALA A 68 12.92 -11.34 -8.31
N SER A 69 13.45 -10.76 -9.39
CA SER A 69 13.45 -11.37 -10.72
C SER A 69 14.30 -12.65 -10.78
N VAL A 70 15.55 -12.60 -10.31
CA VAL A 70 16.42 -13.78 -10.30
C VAL A 70 15.86 -14.86 -9.39
N GLY A 71 15.45 -14.48 -8.17
CA GLY A 71 14.89 -15.42 -7.21
C GLY A 71 13.63 -16.10 -7.76
N ARG A 72 12.70 -15.35 -8.36
CA ARG A 72 11.50 -15.90 -9.01
C ARG A 72 11.90 -16.97 -10.03
N HIS A 73 12.74 -16.62 -11.00
CA HIS A 73 13.02 -17.50 -12.13
C HIS A 73 13.85 -18.73 -11.73
N ARG A 74 14.76 -18.60 -10.75
CA ARG A 74 15.51 -19.75 -10.22
C ARG A 74 14.63 -20.69 -9.44
N GLN A 75 13.77 -20.16 -8.56
CA GLN A 75 12.82 -20.98 -7.82
C GLN A 75 11.78 -21.62 -8.75
N GLU A 76 11.41 -20.98 -9.87
CA GLU A 76 10.55 -21.59 -10.90
C GLU A 76 11.25 -22.74 -11.62
N ALA A 77 12.55 -22.61 -11.90
CA ALA A 77 13.35 -23.63 -12.56
C ALA A 77 13.69 -24.82 -11.64
N ASP A 78 13.85 -24.57 -10.33
CA ASP A 78 14.12 -25.57 -9.31
C ASP A 78 13.31 -25.30 -8.02
N LEU A 79 12.23 -26.05 -7.85
CA LEU A 79 11.33 -25.90 -6.71
C LEU A 79 11.96 -26.32 -5.37
N GLU A 80 13.07 -27.05 -5.35
CA GLU A 80 13.77 -27.36 -4.10
C GLU A 80 14.37 -26.09 -3.47
N LEU A 81 14.62 -25.05 -4.27
CA LEU A 81 15.04 -23.74 -3.78
C LEU A 81 13.97 -23.06 -2.91
N LEU A 82 12.69 -23.45 -2.97
CA LEU A 82 11.68 -22.92 -2.04
C LEU A 82 11.99 -23.25 -0.58
N ARG A 83 12.72 -24.36 -0.32
CA ARG A 83 13.18 -24.73 1.03
C ARG A 83 14.45 -23.99 1.44
N THR A 84 15.22 -23.50 0.47
CA THR A 84 16.50 -22.80 0.69
C THR A 84 16.62 -21.59 -0.23
N PRO A 85 15.72 -20.60 -0.13
CA PRO A 85 15.57 -19.54 -1.14
C PRO A 85 16.85 -18.72 -1.33
N GLN A 86 17.67 -18.58 -0.29
CA GLN A 86 18.95 -17.88 -0.34
C GLN A 86 19.93 -18.46 -1.36
N ASN A 87 19.80 -19.76 -1.69
CA ASN A 87 20.66 -20.42 -2.66
C ASN A 87 20.41 -19.92 -4.10
N SER A 88 19.25 -19.27 -4.34
CA SER A 88 18.93 -18.64 -5.62
C SER A 88 19.89 -17.51 -5.99
N PHE A 89 20.73 -17.03 -5.07
CA PHE A 89 21.58 -15.85 -5.29
C PHE A 89 23.08 -16.14 -5.31
N LEU A 90 23.51 -17.41 -5.17
CA LEU A 90 24.92 -17.78 -4.93
C LEU A 90 25.89 -17.33 -6.03
N SER A 91 25.45 -17.26 -7.28
CA SER A 91 26.29 -16.81 -8.41
C SER A 91 26.16 -15.32 -8.72
N MET A 92 25.46 -14.54 -7.89
CA MET A 92 25.39 -13.09 -8.02
C MET A 92 26.41 -12.44 -7.11
N VAL A 93 27.26 -11.58 -7.70
CA VAL A 93 28.26 -10.79 -6.99
C VAL A 93 28.17 -9.35 -7.43
N ALA A 94 28.28 -8.43 -6.48
CA ALA A 94 28.18 -7.00 -6.70
C ALA A 94 29.48 -6.28 -6.32
N SER A 95 29.69 -5.11 -6.90
CA SER A 95 30.94 -4.34 -6.81
C SER A 95 32.15 -5.05 -7.44
N GLN A 96 33.20 -4.27 -7.67
CA GLN A 96 34.51 -4.76 -8.11
C GLN A 96 35.19 -5.64 -7.03
N ASP A 97 34.76 -5.50 -5.77
CA ASP A 97 35.24 -6.29 -4.63
C ASP A 97 34.59 -7.69 -4.56
N ASN A 98 33.71 -8.04 -5.51
CA ASN A 98 33.00 -9.32 -5.57
C ASN A 98 32.22 -9.64 -4.28
N ILE A 99 31.49 -8.65 -3.76
CA ILE A 99 30.65 -8.80 -2.57
C ILE A 99 29.47 -9.74 -2.92
N PRO A 100 29.21 -10.82 -2.15
CA PRO A 100 28.05 -11.68 -2.37
C PRO A 100 26.74 -10.89 -2.37
N PHE A 101 25.83 -11.18 -3.31
CA PHE A 101 24.62 -10.36 -3.52
C PHE A 101 23.79 -10.09 -2.27
N LEU A 102 23.48 -11.12 -1.47
CA LEU A 102 22.69 -10.95 -0.24
C LEU A 102 23.42 -10.11 0.83
N ASP A 103 24.77 -10.14 0.85
CA ASP A 103 25.55 -9.27 1.72
C ASP A 103 25.55 -7.83 1.23
N TYR A 104 25.68 -7.64 -0.08
CA TYR A 104 25.59 -6.32 -0.71
C TYR A 104 24.23 -5.65 -0.43
N VAL A 105 23.12 -6.36 -0.62
CA VAL A 105 21.77 -5.84 -0.33
C VAL A 105 21.60 -5.52 1.16
N ARG A 106 22.16 -6.35 2.07
CA ARG A 106 22.13 -6.08 3.51
C ARG A 106 22.85 -4.78 3.85
N ARG A 107 24.03 -4.56 3.30
CA ARG A 107 24.82 -3.33 3.50
C ARG A 107 24.12 -2.12 2.88
N LEU A 108 23.54 -2.26 1.68
CA LEU A 108 22.70 -1.21 1.08
C LEU A 108 21.54 -0.82 1.98
N ALA A 109 20.81 -1.80 2.52
CA ALA A 109 19.67 -1.56 3.39
C ALA A 109 20.08 -0.81 4.67
N GLN A 110 21.26 -1.09 5.24
CA GLN A 110 21.82 -0.36 6.38
C GLN A 110 22.13 1.11 6.02
N CYS A 111 22.72 1.36 4.85
CA CYS A 111 23.07 2.71 4.36
C CYS A 111 21.85 3.58 4.06
N THR A 112 20.64 3.02 3.96
CA THR A 112 19.41 3.82 3.87
C THR A 112 19.09 4.59 5.15
N HIS A 113 19.61 4.14 6.29
CA HIS A 113 19.27 4.60 7.65
C HIS A 113 17.77 4.59 7.99
N THR A 114 16.96 3.77 7.31
CA THR A 114 15.53 3.64 7.61
C THR A 114 15.17 2.34 8.34
N GLY A 115 16.16 1.48 8.63
CA GLY A 115 15.93 0.12 9.11
C GLY A 115 15.22 -0.76 8.07
N HIS A 116 15.45 -0.48 6.79
CA HIS A 116 14.89 -1.26 5.67
C HIS A 116 15.35 -2.73 5.77
N PRO A 117 14.46 -3.71 5.52
CA PRO A 117 14.86 -5.11 5.40
C PRO A 117 15.85 -5.34 4.24
N PRO A 118 16.73 -6.35 4.29
CA PRO A 118 17.73 -6.60 3.24
C PRO A 118 17.14 -7.33 2.01
N ARG A 119 16.03 -6.81 1.47
CA ARG A 119 15.29 -7.30 0.30
C ARG A 119 14.34 -6.22 -0.22
N ASP A 120 13.60 -6.47 -1.29
CA ASP A 120 12.48 -5.62 -1.70
C ASP A 120 11.30 -5.68 -0.70
N THR A 121 10.60 -4.54 -0.52
CA THR A 121 9.44 -4.39 0.38
C THR A 121 8.35 -3.54 -0.27
N TYR A 122 7.18 -3.40 0.38
CA TYR A 122 6.16 -2.43 -0.06
C TYR A 122 6.74 -1.00 -0.17
N ALA A 123 7.59 -0.59 0.77
CA ALA A 123 8.23 0.72 0.76
C ALA A 123 9.13 0.91 -0.48
N SER A 124 9.97 -0.08 -0.84
CA SER A 124 10.82 0.06 -2.02
C SER A 124 10.03 -0.13 -3.33
N LEU A 125 9.12 -1.09 -3.40
CA LEU A 125 8.41 -1.45 -4.63
C LEU A 125 7.33 -0.43 -5.03
N VAL A 126 6.65 0.18 -4.06
CA VAL A 126 5.57 1.14 -4.29
C VAL A 126 6.03 2.54 -3.91
N ARG A 127 6.35 2.78 -2.63
CA ARG A 127 6.54 4.14 -2.12
C ARG A 127 7.74 4.83 -2.76
N TRP A 128 8.90 4.22 -2.75
CA TRP A 128 10.11 4.86 -3.25
C TRP A 128 10.17 4.83 -4.78
N ASN A 129 9.61 3.80 -5.41
CA ASN A 129 9.62 3.59 -6.85
C ASN A 129 8.69 4.54 -7.61
N VAL A 130 7.40 4.56 -7.25
CA VAL A 130 6.38 5.31 -8.01
C VAL A 130 6.62 6.82 -7.86
N PRO A 131 6.45 7.63 -8.92
CA PRO A 131 6.69 9.08 -8.87
C PRO A 131 5.96 9.77 -7.73
N THR A 132 6.53 10.89 -7.26
CA THR A 132 6.00 11.66 -6.14
C THR A 132 4.55 12.06 -6.40
N ILE A 133 3.70 11.77 -5.42
CA ILE A 133 2.30 12.13 -5.43
C ILE A 133 2.08 13.31 -4.49
N GLU A 134 1.30 14.27 -4.95
CA GLU A 134 0.82 15.41 -4.19
C GLU A 134 -0.68 15.25 -3.96
N VAL A 135 -1.09 15.41 -2.71
CA VAL A 135 -2.50 15.46 -2.32
C VAL A 135 -2.90 16.91 -2.10
N LYS A 136 -3.92 17.36 -2.82
CA LYS A 136 -4.44 18.72 -2.79
C LYS A 136 -5.93 18.75 -2.44
N TRP A 137 -6.31 19.78 -1.70
CA TRP A 137 -7.70 20.11 -1.41
C TRP A 137 -7.93 21.60 -1.60
N GLN A 138 -8.86 21.98 -2.48
CA GLN A 138 -9.20 23.39 -2.76
C GLN A 138 -7.97 24.27 -3.05
N GLY A 139 -6.99 23.72 -3.78
CA GLY A 139 -5.74 24.40 -4.12
C GLY A 139 -4.65 24.35 -3.04
N GLN A 140 -4.98 23.97 -1.80
CA GLN A 140 -4.01 23.77 -0.72
C GLN A 140 -3.41 22.37 -0.80
N VAL A 141 -2.08 22.28 -0.64
CA VAL A 141 -1.40 21.00 -0.50
C VAL A 141 -1.62 20.47 0.91
N LEU A 142 -2.11 19.23 1.00
CA LEU A 142 -2.29 18.52 2.26
C LEU A 142 -1.08 17.65 2.60
N GLY A 143 -0.39 17.11 1.59
CA GLY A 143 0.77 16.27 1.82
C GLY A 143 1.40 15.76 0.53
N TYR A 144 2.59 15.18 0.69
CA TYR A 144 3.35 14.54 -0.38
C TYR A 144 3.71 13.13 0.01
N ASN A 145 3.62 12.21 -0.95
CA ASN A 145 4.17 10.87 -0.81
C ASN A 145 5.35 10.73 -1.78
N HIS A 146 6.56 10.95 -1.28
CA HIS A 146 7.77 11.14 -2.08
C HIS A 146 8.28 9.84 -2.75
N SER A 147 8.73 9.98 -4.00
CA SER A 147 9.61 9.02 -4.67
C SER A 147 11.07 9.29 -4.26
N VAL A 148 11.93 8.29 -4.42
CA VAL A 148 13.39 8.47 -4.32
C VAL A 148 14.03 8.80 -5.67
N PHE A 149 13.26 8.77 -6.75
CA PHE A 149 13.71 9.08 -8.10
C PHE A 149 13.18 10.43 -8.58
N HIS A 150 13.99 11.11 -9.39
CA HIS A 150 13.59 12.37 -10.02
C HIS A 150 12.81 12.15 -11.32
N ARG A 151 13.03 11.02 -11.99
CA ARG A 151 12.35 10.70 -13.26
C ARG A 151 10.94 10.20 -12.99
N ASN A 152 10.00 10.64 -13.81
CA ASN A 152 8.60 10.19 -13.77
C ASN A 152 8.42 8.83 -14.48
N VAL A 153 9.15 7.82 -14.00
CA VAL A 153 9.12 6.45 -14.53
C VAL A 153 8.93 5.48 -13.38
N VAL A 154 7.97 4.56 -13.54
CA VAL A 154 7.74 3.45 -12.61
C VAL A 154 8.59 2.26 -13.05
N ARG A 155 9.45 1.76 -12.17
CA ARG A 155 10.20 0.52 -12.40
C ARG A 155 9.26 -0.66 -12.23
N THR A 156 9.27 -1.57 -13.18
CA THR A 156 8.41 -2.76 -13.21
C THR A 156 9.26 -3.99 -13.51
N TYR A 157 8.78 -5.16 -13.12
CA TYR A 157 9.42 -6.43 -13.43
C TYR A 157 9.34 -6.73 -14.92
N THR A 158 8.22 -6.42 -15.56
CA THR A 158 7.95 -6.89 -16.92
C THR A 158 7.74 -5.79 -17.94
N GLY A 159 7.69 -4.51 -17.55
CA GLY A 159 7.33 -3.41 -18.44
C GLY A 159 5.87 -3.46 -18.88
N ASN A 160 5.05 -4.31 -18.25
CA ASN A 160 3.62 -4.38 -18.53
C ASN A 160 2.92 -3.12 -18.01
N GLN A 161 2.10 -2.50 -18.86
CA GLN A 161 1.39 -1.26 -18.49
C GLN A 161 0.44 -1.46 -17.29
N GLY A 162 -0.17 -2.64 -17.18
CA GLY A 162 -1.05 -2.96 -16.06
C GLY A 162 -0.32 -3.09 -14.73
N GLU A 163 0.91 -3.62 -14.76
CA GLU A 163 1.80 -3.65 -13.59
C GLU A 163 2.10 -2.22 -13.10
N GLU A 164 2.46 -1.32 -14.00
CA GLU A 164 2.67 0.10 -13.69
C GLU A 164 1.40 0.72 -13.07
N LEU A 165 0.25 0.54 -13.70
CA LEU A 165 -1.01 1.10 -13.23
C LEU A 165 -1.44 0.55 -11.87
N PHE A 166 -1.13 -0.72 -11.59
CA PHE A 166 -1.36 -1.32 -10.29
C PHE A 166 -0.49 -0.68 -9.21
N LEU A 167 0.82 -0.48 -9.45
CA LEU A 167 1.70 0.20 -8.51
C LEU A 167 1.28 1.66 -8.28
N VAL A 168 0.86 2.35 -9.34
CA VAL A 168 0.32 3.72 -9.26
C VAL A 168 -0.96 3.78 -8.42
N LEU A 169 -1.86 2.81 -8.57
CA LEU A 169 -3.07 2.71 -7.74
C LEU A 169 -2.70 2.62 -6.25
N LEU A 170 -1.78 1.72 -5.90
CA LEU A 170 -1.34 1.52 -4.50
C LEU A 170 -0.76 2.81 -3.92
N LYS A 171 0.16 3.47 -4.65
CA LYS A 171 0.78 4.73 -4.21
C LYS A 171 -0.23 5.86 -4.04
N LYS A 172 -1.21 5.98 -4.95
CA LYS A 172 -2.30 6.98 -4.86
C LYS A 172 -3.17 6.75 -3.63
N ALA A 173 -3.56 5.50 -3.38
CA ALA A 173 -4.33 5.12 -2.20
C ALA A 173 -3.54 5.49 -0.93
N GLU A 174 -2.29 5.02 -0.83
CA GLU A 174 -1.41 5.31 0.31
C GLU A 174 -1.28 6.83 0.57
N ALA A 175 -1.07 7.65 -0.47
CA ALA A 175 -0.90 9.10 -0.30
C ALA A 175 -2.14 9.79 0.28
N LEU A 176 -3.33 9.41 -0.22
CA LEU A 176 -4.61 9.89 0.31
C LEU A 176 -4.83 9.42 1.75
N GLU A 177 -4.52 8.15 2.03
CA GLU A 177 -4.65 7.57 3.36
C GLU A 177 -3.70 8.20 4.38
N ALA A 178 -2.46 8.51 3.99
CA ALA A 178 -1.52 9.27 4.81
C ALA A 178 -2.10 10.65 5.17
N SER A 179 -2.63 11.36 4.17
CA SER A 179 -3.25 12.68 4.38
C SER A 179 -4.48 12.62 5.30
N VAL A 180 -5.28 11.55 5.20
CA VAL A 180 -6.36 11.28 6.16
C VAL A 180 -5.81 11.15 7.56
N ASN A 181 -4.76 10.35 7.75
CA ASN A 181 -4.22 10.11 9.08
C ASN A 181 -3.58 11.35 9.70
N GLU A 182 -2.93 12.20 8.91
CA GLU A 182 -2.42 13.50 9.38
C GLU A 182 -3.56 14.41 9.88
N LEU A 183 -4.73 14.40 9.22
CA LEU A 183 -5.90 15.14 9.69
C LEU A 183 -6.48 14.59 11.00
N LEU A 184 -6.40 13.26 11.20
CA LEU A 184 -6.96 12.61 12.38
C LEU A 184 -6.02 12.62 13.58
N TYR A 185 -4.70 12.66 13.37
CA TYR A 185 -3.70 12.57 14.43
C TYR A 185 -3.87 13.63 15.55
N PRO A 186 -4.13 14.93 15.26
CA PRO A 186 -4.37 15.92 16.31
C PRO A 186 -5.56 15.59 17.22
N ILE A 187 -6.56 14.88 16.70
CA ILE A 187 -7.76 14.48 17.45
C ILE A 187 -7.41 13.32 18.40
N VAL A 188 -6.79 12.26 17.88
CA VAL A 188 -6.46 11.06 18.67
C VAL A 188 -5.31 11.28 19.65
N SER A 189 -4.41 12.22 19.36
CA SER A 189 -3.34 12.64 20.29
C SER A 189 -3.84 13.56 21.41
N GLY A 190 -5.08 14.07 21.32
CA GLY A 190 -5.65 14.99 22.30
C GLY A 190 -5.23 16.46 22.12
N SER A 191 -4.45 16.77 21.08
CA SER A 191 -4.08 18.16 20.73
C SER A 191 -5.29 18.99 20.31
N VAL A 192 -6.34 18.33 19.80
CA VAL A 192 -7.59 18.91 19.35
C VAL A 192 -8.75 18.13 19.99
N GLN A 193 -9.70 18.83 20.61
CA GLN A 193 -10.88 18.21 21.21
C GLN A 193 -11.79 17.61 20.12
N VAL A 194 -12.29 16.39 20.36
CA VAL A 194 -13.09 15.61 19.39
C VAL A 194 -14.39 16.29 18.94
N ASN A 195 -14.92 17.25 19.71
CA ASN A 195 -16.11 18.03 19.35
C ASN A 195 -15.82 19.47 18.88
N SER A 196 -14.54 19.85 18.77
CA SER A 196 -14.17 21.17 18.29
C SER A 196 -14.49 21.34 16.80
N SER A 197 -14.73 22.56 16.35
CA SER A 197 -14.96 22.86 14.93
C SER A 197 -13.84 22.32 14.03
N HIS A 198 -12.59 22.46 14.47
CA HIS A 198 -11.42 21.97 13.75
C HIS A 198 -11.44 20.44 13.59
N ALA A 199 -11.81 19.69 14.63
CA ALA A 199 -11.94 18.23 14.55
C ALA A 199 -13.06 17.80 13.58
N LEU A 200 -14.17 18.54 13.55
CA LEU A 200 -15.28 18.24 12.64
C LEU A 200 -14.91 18.55 11.19
N GLU A 201 -14.23 19.67 10.93
CA GLU A 201 -13.69 20.01 9.62
C GLU A 201 -12.69 18.96 9.12
N ALA A 202 -11.77 18.53 9.98
CA ALA A 202 -10.82 17.47 9.69
C ALA A 202 -11.52 16.14 9.36
N ALA A 203 -12.53 15.74 10.14
CA ALA A 203 -13.31 14.53 9.88
C ALA A 203 -14.08 14.59 8.55
N ILE A 204 -14.65 15.75 8.21
CA ILE A 204 -15.33 15.98 6.93
C ILE A 204 -14.35 15.86 5.77
N LEU A 205 -13.18 16.51 5.86
CA LEU A 205 -12.16 16.43 4.82
C LEU A 205 -11.62 15.00 4.67
N ALA A 206 -11.29 14.34 5.78
CA ALA A 206 -10.87 12.94 5.80
C ALA A 206 -11.89 12.01 5.13
N THR A 207 -13.19 12.24 5.35
CA THR A 207 -14.27 11.50 4.67
C THR A 207 -14.15 11.62 3.15
N LYS A 208 -13.92 12.83 2.63
CA LYS A 208 -13.81 13.07 1.19
C LYS A 208 -12.57 12.43 0.58
N LEU A 209 -11.44 12.46 1.28
CA LEU A 209 -10.22 11.79 0.84
C LEU A 209 -10.40 10.26 0.81
N LEU A 210 -11.09 9.66 1.79
CA LEU A 210 -11.43 8.23 1.76
C LEU A 210 -12.40 7.89 0.62
N ASP A 211 -13.35 8.78 0.31
CA ASP A 211 -14.20 8.60 -0.87
C ASP A 211 -13.40 8.66 -2.18
N ALA A 212 -12.34 9.47 -2.25
CA ALA A 212 -11.41 9.45 -3.38
C ALA A 212 -10.65 8.12 -3.46
N VAL A 213 -10.18 7.55 -2.34
CA VAL A 213 -9.56 6.20 -2.30
C VAL A 213 -10.53 5.13 -2.80
N HIS A 214 -11.77 5.19 -2.34
CA HIS A 214 -12.82 4.28 -2.80
C HIS A 214 -13.03 4.39 -4.31
N GLN A 215 -13.10 5.63 -4.81
CA GLN A 215 -13.33 5.91 -6.22
C GLN A 215 -12.19 5.44 -7.13
N ILE A 216 -10.91 5.66 -6.76
CA ILE A 216 -9.78 5.15 -7.57
C ILE A 216 -9.77 3.62 -7.64
N ASN A 217 -10.16 2.92 -6.56
CA ASN A 217 -10.28 1.46 -6.55
C ASN A 217 -11.41 0.96 -7.48
N LEU A 218 -12.57 1.64 -7.46
CA LEU A 218 -13.68 1.33 -8.36
C LEU A 218 -13.31 1.59 -9.82
N GLU A 219 -12.59 2.67 -10.11
CA GLU A 219 -12.19 2.99 -11.49
C GLU A 219 -11.18 2.03 -12.06
N PHE A 220 -10.19 1.63 -11.25
CA PHE A 220 -9.25 0.59 -11.66
C PHE A 220 -10.00 -0.70 -12.01
N THR A 221 -11.02 -1.04 -11.24
CA THR A 221 -11.90 -2.19 -11.50
C THR A 221 -12.70 -1.98 -12.81
N ALA A 222 -13.45 -0.87 -12.94
CA ALA A 222 -14.31 -0.60 -14.08
C ALA A 222 -13.55 -0.47 -15.42
N LYS A 223 -12.39 0.21 -15.44
CA LYS A 223 -11.56 0.32 -16.66
C LYS A 223 -11.12 -1.06 -17.18
N ASN A 224 -10.78 -1.97 -16.27
CA ASN A 224 -10.45 -3.35 -16.63
C ASN A 224 -11.64 -4.16 -17.14
N GLU A 225 -12.89 -3.74 -16.86
CA GLU A 225 -14.10 -4.37 -17.41
C GLU A 225 -14.36 -3.92 -18.86
N CYS A 226 -14.18 -2.64 -19.15
CA CYS A 226 -14.44 -2.08 -20.48
C CYS A 226 -13.32 -2.40 -21.48
N ASP A 227 -12.05 -2.31 -21.05
CA ASP A 227 -10.92 -2.36 -21.97
C ASP A 227 -10.22 -3.72 -22.01
N GLN A 228 -10.61 -4.69 -21.17
CA GLN A 228 -10.10 -6.09 -21.03
C GLN A 228 -8.57 -6.33 -21.13
N SER A 229 -7.75 -5.30 -21.30
CA SER A 229 -6.35 -5.36 -21.73
C SER A 229 -5.41 -4.54 -20.87
N ILE A 230 -5.93 -3.68 -19.99
CA ILE A 230 -5.10 -2.75 -19.22
C ILE A 230 -4.38 -3.47 -18.08
N PHE A 231 -5.06 -4.33 -17.31
CA PHE A 231 -4.45 -5.20 -16.30
C PHE A 231 -5.18 -6.54 -16.21
N GLU A 232 -4.59 -7.56 -16.82
CA GLU A 232 -5.18 -8.88 -16.93
C GLU A 232 -5.04 -9.68 -15.61
N THR A 233 -6.13 -10.32 -15.19
CA THR A 233 -6.13 -11.21 -14.02
C THR A 233 -5.09 -12.32 -14.12
N ALA A 234 -4.91 -12.92 -15.31
CA ALA A 234 -3.89 -13.95 -15.52
C ALA A 234 -2.48 -13.39 -15.32
N HIS A 235 -2.21 -12.19 -15.85
CA HIS A 235 -0.92 -11.51 -15.62
C HIS A 235 -0.69 -11.24 -14.13
N PHE A 236 -1.69 -10.77 -13.39
CA PHE A 236 -1.56 -10.57 -11.95
C PHE A 236 -1.22 -11.88 -11.21
N MET A 237 -1.97 -12.95 -11.43
CA MET A 237 -1.83 -14.20 -10.69
C MET A 237 -0.56 -14.98 -11.07
N ASP A 238 -0.27 -15.10 -12.37
CA ASP A 238 0.74 -16.01 -12.89
C ASP A 238 2.10 -15.34 -13.11
N ILE A 239 2.13 -14.01 -13.24
CA ILE A 239 3.35 -13.26 -13.55
C ILE A 239 3.71 -12.34 -12.39
N LEU A 240 2.97 -11.26 -12.19
CA LEU A 240 3.33 -10.19 -11.24
C LEU A 240 3.44 -10.71 -9.80
N ARG A 241 2.42 -11.42 -9.33
CA ARG A 241 2.39 -11.93 -7.96
C ARG A 241 3.49 -12.96 -7.68
N GLN A 242 3.99 -13.65 -8.71
CA GLN A 242 5.04 -14.64 -8.57
C GLN A 242 6.44 -14.03 -8.34
N PHE A 243 6.60 -12.70 -8.42
CA PHE A 243 7.83 -12.02 -7.98
C PHE A 243 7.88 -11.81 -6.46
N ALA A 244 6.75 -11.92 -5.75
CA ALA A 244 6.68 -11.73 -4.30
C ALA A 244 7.07 -13.01 -3.52
N ILE A 245 8.26 -13.53 -3.82
CA ILE A 245 8.85 -14.74 -3.23
C ILE A 245 9.71 -14.44 -2.00
N HIS A 246 10.01 -15.49 -1.23
CA HIS A 246 11.01 -15.45 -0.18
C HIS A 246 12.43 -15.40 -0.79
N TRP A 247 13.30 -14.53 -0.26
CA TRP A 247 14.73 -14.49 -0.60
C TRP A 247 15.56 -15.24 0.43
N THR A 248 15.13 -15.21 1.68
CA THR A 248 15.68 -16.02 2.77
C THR A 248 14.55 -16.68 3.54
N ALA A 249 14.81 -17.85 4.12
CA ALA A 249 13.80 -18.55 4.91
C ALA A 249 13.25 -17.64 6.04
N GLY A 250 11.92 -17.48 6.07
CA GLY A 250 11.23 -16.70 7.10
C GLY A 250 11.21 -15.18 6.90
N ASP A 251 11.71 -14.67 5.76
CA ASP A 251 11.52 -13.24 5.43
C ASP A 251 10.06 -12.91 5.05
N SER A 252 9.79 -11.63 4.80
CA SER A 252 8.45 -11.14 4.45
C SER A 252 8.47 -10.46 3.08
N PRO A 253 7.91 -11.08 2.03
CA PRO A 253 7.83 -10.50 0.70
C PRO A 253 6.92 -9.27 0.63
N PRO A 254 7.07 -8.39 -0.39
CA PRO A 254 6.24 -7.19 -0.52
C PRO A 254 4.76 -7.54 -0.66
N SER A 255 3.91 -6.81 0.08
CA SER A 255 2.47 -6.98 0.03
C SER A 255 1.74 -5.68 0.30
N GLY A 256 0.60 -5.45 -0.37
CA GLY A 256 -0.29 -4.32 -0.05
C GLY A 256 -0.85 -4.36 1.38
N ALA A 257 -0.84 -5.52 2.04
CA ALA A 257 -1.19 -5.61 3.46
C ALA A 257 -0.16 -4.92 4.38
N GLN A 258 1.03 -4.60 3.88
CA GLN A 258 2.09 -3.90 4.60
C GLN A 258 1.99 -2.37 4.46
N ASP A 259 0.90 -1.84 3.90
CA ASP A 259 0.66 -0.40 3.91
C ASP A 259 0.42 0.09 5.36
N PRO A 260 1.33 0.88 5.94
CA PRO A 260 1.20 1.32 7.33
C PRO A 260 0.05 2.30 7.53
N GLU A 261 -0.37 3.04 6.50
CA GLU A 261 -1.40 4.08 6.64
C GLU A 261 -2.80 3.48 6.77
N PHE A 262 -3.04 2.35 6.10
CA PHE A 262 -4.26 1.58 6.28
C PHE A 262 -4.37 1.04 7.72
N ILE A 263 -3.27 0.47 8.24
CA ILE A 263 -3.21 -0.12 9.59
C ILE A 263 -3.33 0.96 10.67
N LYS A 264 -2.61 2.08 10.52
CA LYS A 264 -2.63 3.23 11.43
C LYS A 264 -4.06 3.77 11.60
N ARG A 265 -4.79 3.87 10.49
CA ARG A 265 -6.18 4.33 10.46
C ARG A 265 -7.14 3.40 11.19
N ASP A 266 -6.93 2.08 11.10
CA ASP A 266 -7.74 1.12 11.85
C ASP A 266 -7.65 1.40 13.36
N PHE A 267 -6.46 1.72 13.89
CA PHE A 267 -6.31 2.11 15.30
C PHE A 267 -7.02 3.43 15.62
N TYR A 268 -6.84 4.48 14.81
CA TYR A 268 -7.49 5.78 15.04
C TYR A 268 -9.02 5.68 15.03
N LEU A 269 -9.58 4.81 14.19
CA LEU A 269 -11.02 4.60 14.07
C LEU A 269 -11.55 3.47 14.96
N GLY A 270 -10.72 2.88 15.81
CA GLY A 270 -11.13 1.88 16.80
C GLY A 270 -11.50 0.51 16.21
N TYR A 271 -10.98 0.18 15.04
CA TYR A 271 -11.14 -1.13 14.42
C TYR A 271 -10.10 -2.10 14.96
N GLN A 272 -10.48 -2.81 16.03
CA GLN A 272 -9.69 -3.90 16.59
C GLN A 272 -10.56 -5.16 16.70
N PHE A 273 -9.94 -6.32 16.50
CA PHE A 273 -10.54 -7.62 16.74
C PHE A 273 -9.53 -8.49 17.51
N ALA A 274 -9.99 -9.60 18.06
CA ALA A 274 -9.15 -10.49 18.85
C ALA A 274 -7.88 -10.90 18.06
N GLY A 275 -6.71 -10.60 18.63
CA GLY A 275 -5.41 -10.90 18.02
C GLY A 275 -4.93 -9.92 16.94
N TYR A 276 -5.65 -8.82 16.67
CA TYR A 276 -5.25 -7.85 15.64
C TYR A 276 -3.87 -7.23 15.89
N THR A 277 -3.58 -6.83 17.14
CA THR A 277 -2.26 -6.29 17.50
C THR A 277 -1.13 -7.28 17.22
N ASN A 278 -1.33 -8.56 17.53
CA ASN A 278 -0.35 -9.61 17.21
C ASN A 278 -0.18 -9.79 15.70
N HIS A 279 -1.27 -9.69 14.94
CA HIS A 279 -1.21 -9.70 13.48
C HIS A 279 -0.38 -8.53 12.95
N VAL A 280 -0.55 -7.32 13.51
CA VAL A 280 0.24 -6.14 13.12
C VAL A 280 1.72 -6.30 13.48
N TYR A 281 2.05 -6.77 14.69
CA TYR A 281 3.45 -7.09 15.04
C TYR A 281 4.07 -8.11 14.10
N GLY A 282 3.29 -9.08 13.60
CA GLY A 282 3.75 -10.02 12.58
C GLY A 282 4.20 -9.38 11.27
N MET A 283 3.77 -8.15 10.96
CA MET A 283 4.17 -7.42 9.76
C MET A 283 5.42 -6.56 9.96
N PHE A 284 5.83 -6.29 11.20
CA PHE A 284 6.97 -5.41 11.53
C PHE A 284 8.30 -5.79 10.86
N PRO A 285 8.61 -7.08 10.61
CA PRO A 285 9.82 -7.44 9.88
C PRO A 285 9.89 -6.89 8.45
N ALA A 286 8.76 -6.53 7.84
CA ALA A 286 8.69 -5.95 6.50
C ALA A 286 8.70 -4.41 6.48
N LEU A 287 8.58 -3.77 7.65
CA LEU A 287 8.39 -2.33 7.78
C LEU A 287 9.70 -1.60 8.11
N LEU A 288 9.74 -0.31 7.78
CA LEU A 288 10.77 0.63 8.18
C LEU A 288 10.68 0.93 9.68
N THR A 289 11.78 1.38 10.27
CA THR A 289 11.82 1.77 11.69
C THR A 289 10.79 2.85 12.02
N SER A 290 10.67 3.89 11.19
CA SER A 290 9.69 4.95 11.43
C SER A 290 8.25 4.46 11.37
N GLU A 291 7.95 3.52 10.47
CA GLU A 291 6.60 2.93 10.34
C GLU A 291 6.25 2.06 11.54
N ARG A 292 7.21 1.27 12.03
CA ARG A 292 7.03 0.53 13.28
C ARG A 292 6.71 1.48 14.44
N SER A 293 7.48 2.54 14.59
CA SER A 293 7.28 3.52 15.66
C SER A 293 5.92 4.23 15.58
N THR A 294 5.46 4.62 14.38
CA THR A 294 4.15 5.27 14.22
C THR A 294 2.98 4.30 14.47
N LEU A 295 3.13 3.03 14.11
CA LEU A 295 2.13 2.00 14.43
C LEU A 295 2.09 1.70 15.94
N GLU A 296 3.24 1.58 16.61
CA GLU A 296 3.33 1.41 18.06
C GLU A 296 2.76 2.61 18.83
N GLU A 297 2.91 3.82 18.29
CA GLU A 297 2.23 5.01 18.81
C GLU A 297 0.72 4.91 18.60
N ALA A 298 0.25 4.63 17.38
CA ALA A 298 -1.18 4.53 17.09
C ALA A 298 -1.89 3.46 17.94
N MET A 299 -1.21 2.35 18.26
CA MET A 299 -1.72 1.31 19.17
C MET A 299 -1.94 1.81 20.60
N ARG A 300 -1.23 2.85 21.04
CA ARG A 300 -1.31 3.41 22.40
C ARG A 300 -2.29 4.57 22.51
N LEU A 301 -2.64 5.22 21.40
CA LEU A 301 -3.55 6.35 21.39
C LEU A 301 -5.01 5.90 21.57
N PRO A 302 -5.86 6.75 22.19
CA PRO A 302 -7.30 6.50 22.20
C PRO A 302 -7.85 6.59 20.77
N SER A 303 -8.85 5.76 20.48
CA SER A 303 -9.57 5.84 19.20
C SER A 303 -10.63 6.95 19.23
N ILE A 304 -11.00 7.47 18.05
CA ILE A 304 -12.08 8.44 17.91
C ILE A 304 -13.40 7.94 18.54
N PRO A 305 -13.84 6.69 18.33
CA PRO A 305 -15.00 6.17 19.04
C PRO A 305 -14.86 6.21 20.57
N SER A 306 -13.68 5.89 21.10
CA SER A 306 -13.42 5.98 22.55
C SER A 306 -13.55 7.43 23.04
N LEU A 307 -12.96 8.38 22.32
CA LEU A 307 -13.04 9.81 22.67
C LEU A 307 -14.48 10.34 22.63
N LEU A 308 -15.25 9.94 21.61
CA LEU A 308 -16.68 10.28 21.51
C LEU A 308 -17.49 9.67 22.66
N GLY A 309 -17.25 8.39 22.99
CA GLY A 309 -17.92 7.73 24.10
C GLY A 309 -17.66 8.44 25.43
N SER A 310 -16.40 8.79 25.71
CA SER A 310 -16.03 9.55 26.91
C SER A 310 -16.65 10.95 26.96
N LEU A 311 -16.75 11.65 25.83
CA LEU A 311 -17.37 12.96 25.76
C LEU A 311 -18.88 12.90 26.05
N ILE A 312 -19.55 11.93 25.44
CA ILE A 312 -21.02 11.87 25.42
C ILE A 312 -21.57 11.27 26.73
N GLY A 313 -20.83 10.38 27.37
CA GLY A 313 -21.23 9.78 28.65
C GLY A 313 -22.50 8.90 28.55
N ILE A 314 -22.85 8.46 27.34
CA ILE A 314 -24.01 7.62 27.06
C ILE A 314 -23.54 6.19 26.74
N ASP A 315 -24.34 5.21 27.12
CA ASP A 315 -24.10 3.80 26.82
C ASP A 315 -23.80 3.56 25.32
N ALA A 316 -22.70 2.87 25.05
CA ALA A 316 -22.26 2.49 23.70
C ALA A 316 -23.37 1.72 22.94
N ASP A 317 -24.25 1.01 23.65
CA ASP A 317 -25.37 0.28 23.06
C ASP A 317 -26.39 1.21 22.38
N ILE A 318 -26.54 2.46 22.83
CA ILE A 318 -27.47 3.41 22.21
C ILE A 318 -26.99 3.77 20.80
N PHE A 319 -25.68 3.91 20.56
CA PHE A 319 -25.14 4.19 19.22
C PHE A 319 -25.36 3.03 18.24
N ALA A 320 -25.30 1.80 18.73
CA ALA A 320 -25.43 0.61 17.89
C ALA A 320 -26.88 0.20 17.66
N ASN A 321 -27.73 0.35 18.68
CA ASN A 321 -29.04 -0.28 18.77
C ASN A 321 -30.21 0.68 18.98
N GLY A 322 -29.97 1.96 19.26
CA GLY A 322 -31.01 2.97 19.44
C GLY A 322 -32.01 3.04 18.28
N SER A 323 -33.25 3.42 18.60
CA SER A 323 -34.27 3.69 17.59
C SER A 323 -33.88 4.91 16.74
N PRO A 324 -34.41 5.06 15.51
CA PRO A 324 -34.12 6.24 14.69
C PRO A 324 -34.41 7.57 15.39
N SER A 325 -35.46 7.65 16.22
CA SER A 325 -35.76 8.88 16.98
C SER A 325 -34.74 9.14 18.09
N GLN A 326 -34.29 8.10 18.81
CA GLN A 326 -33.25 8.22 19.83
C GLN A 326 -31.91 8.66 19.22
N LEU A 327 -31.54 8.09 18.08
CA LEU A 327 -30.32 8.45 17.37
C LEU A 327 -30.38 9.87 16.79
N LEU A 328 -31.55 10.32 16.33
CA LEU A 328 -31.74 11.69 15.90
C LEU A 328 -31.64 12.69 17.06
N GLN A 329 -32.26 12.38 18.19
CA GLN A 329 -32.12 13.20 19.41
C GLN A 329 -30.66 13.27 19.85
N LEU A 330 -29.95 12.14 19.83
CA LEU A 330 -28.53 12.08 20.15
C LEU A 330 -27.68 12.96 19.22
N ALA A 331 -27.99 12.98 17.91
CA ALA A 331 -27.31 13.86 16.98
C ALA A 331 -27.68 15.33 17.15
N ASP A 332 -28.88 15.63 17.63
CA ASP A 332 -29.30 16.99 17.97
C ASP A 332 -28.58 17.48 19.24
N ASP A 333 -28.40 16.60 20.24
CA ASP A 333 -27.66 16.89 21.49
C ASP A 333 -26.14 16.93 21.27
N TYR A 334 -25.61 16.07 20.38
CA TYR A 334 -24.20 15.94 20.05
C TYR A 334 -23.95 15.96 18.53
N PRO A 335 -23.96 17.16 17.90
CA PRO A 335 -23.81 17.29 16.45
C PRO A 335 -22.50 16.72 15.89
N CYS A 336 -21.47 16.59 16.72
CA CYS A 336 -20.17 16.01 16.35
C CYS A 336 -20.27 14.54 15.89
N VAL A 337 -21.31 13.80 16.28
CA VAL A 337 -21.48 12.38 15.96
C VAL A 337 -21.66 12.15 14.46
N ILE A 338 -22.32 13.08 13.75
CA ILE A 338 -22.62 12.92 12.32
C ILE A 338 -21.35 12.91 11.44
N PRO A 339 -20.42 13.89 11.53
CA PRO A 339 -19.15 13.84 10.81
C PRO A 339 -18.38 12.53 10.99
N TYR A 340 -18.28 12.03 12.23
CA TYR A 340 -17.56 10.78 12.49
C TYR A 340 -18.29 9.55 11.97
N PHE A 341 -19.63 9.54 12.00
CA PHE A 341 -20.40 8.49 11.33
C PHE A 341 -20.06 8.42 9.84
N PHE A 342 -20.03 9.56 9.14
CA PHE A 342 -19.66 9.60 7.73
C PHE A 342 -18.22 9.15 7.48
N LEU A 343 -17.27 9.56 8.32
CA LEU A 343 -15.87 9.13 8.26
C LEU A 343 -15.73 7.60 8.38
N MET A 344 -16.39 7.01 9.38
CA MET A 344 -16.39 5.55 9.59
C MET A 344 -17.04 4.81 8.42
N GLN A 345 -18.13 5.36 7.88
CA GLN A 345 -18.80 4.80 6.71
C GLN A 345 -17.90 4.84 5.47
N ALA A 346 -17.16 5.94 5.26
CA ALA A 346 -16.20 6.07 4.17
C ALA A 346 -15.04 5.07 4.31
N ASN A 347 -14.49 4.87 5.51
CA ASN A 347 -13.49 3.82 5.75
C ASN A 347 -14.04 2.42 5.45
N GLY A 348 -15.29 2.16 5.83
CA GLY A 348 -16.00 0.93 5.47
C GLY A 348 -16.13 0.73 3.96
N ARG A 349 -16.37 1.79 3.18
CA ARG A 349 -16.40 1.75 1.71
C ARG A 349 -15.03 1.45 1.11
N VAL A 350 -13.96 2.07 1.61
CA VAL A 350 -12.57 1.80 1.19
C VAL A 350 -12.23 0.32 1.37
N ALA A 351 -12.45 -0.22 2.57
CA ALA A 351 -12.22 -1.63 2.85
C ALA A 351 -13.04 -2.57 1.93
N SER A 352 -14.28 -2.17 1.61
CA SER A 352 -15.14 -2.90 0.70
C SER A 352 -14.63 -2.92 -0.74
N SER A 353 -14.16 -1.78 -1.26
CA SER A 353 -13.56 -1.70 -2.59
C SER A 353 -12.24 -2.46 -2.66
N HIS A 354 -11.43 -2.48 -1.60
CA HIS A 354 -10.21 -3.28 -1.55
C HIS A 354 -10.51 -4.79 -1.52
N LEU A 355 -11.51 -5.23 -0.75
CA LEU A 355 -12.00 -6.61 -0.80
C LEU A 355 -12.54 -6.98 -2.19
N MET A 356 -13.22 -6.05 -2.87
CA MET A 356 -13.69 -6.26 -4.24
C MET A 356 -12.53 -6.45 -5.21
N LEU A 357 -11.48 -5.61 -5.13
CA LEU A 357 -10.27 -5.74 -5.95
C LEU A 357 -9.61 -7.12 -5.75
N THR A 358 -9.36 -7.49 -4.50
CA THR A 358 -8.74 -8.79 -4.17
C THR A 358 -9.61 -9.97 -4.63
N LYS A 359 -10.93 -9.90 -4.48
CA LYS A 359 -11.84 -10.92 -5.02
C LYS A 359 -11.78 -10.99 -6.54
N ARG A 360 -11.74 -9.87 -7.24
CA ARG A 360 -11.74 -9.83 -8.70
C ARG A 360 -10.44 -10.39 -9.28
N PHE A 361 -9.29 -10.00 -8.75
CA PHE A 361 -7.99 -10.33 -9.33
C PHE A 361 -7.36 -11.59 -8.75
N LEU A 362 -7.78 -12.05 -7.56
CA LEU A 362 -7.19 -13.22 -6.90
C LEU A 362 -8.20 -14.31 -6.59
N PHE A 363 -9.17 -14.05 -5.72
CA PHE A 363 -9.97 -15.13 -5.13
C PHE A 363 -11.03 -15.71 -6.07
N ASN A 364 -11.84 -14.89 -6.75
CA ASN A 364 -12.85 -15.40 -7.69
C ASN A 364 -12.21 -16.18 -8.85
N PRO A 365 -11.14 -15.68 -9.51
CA PRO A 365 -10.43 -16.43 -10.55
C PRO A 365 -9.83 -17.74 -10.02
N MET A 366 -9.26 -17.74 -8.81
CA MET A 366 -8.70 -18.96 -8.25
C MET A 366 -9.77 -20.01 -7.94
N ARG A 367 -10.93 -19.60 -7.41
CA ARG A 367 -12.08 -20.52 -7.23
C ARG A 367 -12.56 -21.09 -8.56
N GLU A 368 -12.49 -20.33 -9.64
CA GLU A 368 -12.84 -20.83 -10.97
C GLU A 368 -11.81 -21.83 -11.50
N ARG A 369 -10.51 -21.58 -11.26
CA ARG A 369 -9.44 -22.54 -11.55
C ARG A 369 -9.63 -23.85 -10.79
N ASP A 370 -10.01 -23.78 -9.51
CA ASP A 370 -10.29 -24.97 -8.68
C ASP A 370 -11.41 -25.82 -9.25
N ARG A 371 -12.52 -25.19 -9.66
CA ARG A 371 -13.64 -25.91 -10.30
C ARG A 371 -13.22 -26.60 -11.60
N ARG A 372 -12.24 -26.03 -12.31
CA ARG A 372 -11.69 -26.56 -13.55
C ARG A 372 -10.50 -27.50 -13.34
N ASN A 373 -10.11 -27.79 -12.10
CA ASN A 373 -8.91 -28.56 -11.76
C ASN A 373 -7.63 -28.00 -12.38
N ILE A 374 -7.55 -26.67 -12.56
CA ILE A 374 -6.32 -26.00 -13.00
C ILE A 374 -5.40 -25.86 -11.78
N PRO A 375 -4.14 -26.33 -11.85
CA PRO A 375 -3.20 -26.22 -10.74
C PRO A 375 -2.95 -24.77 -10.30
N ASP A 376 -2.57 -24.61 -9.03
CA ASP A 376 -2.11 -23.32 -8.51
C ASP A 376 -0.70 -22.99 -9.03
N SER A 377 -0.30 -21.72 -8.92
CA SER A 377 1.06 -21.29 -9.24
C SER A 377 2.07 -21.87 -8.23
N PRO A 378 3.26 -22.27 -8.69
CA PRO A 378 4.18 -23.05 -7.87
C PRO A 378 4.98 -22.24 -6.84
N LEU A 379 5.15 -20.92 -7.04
CA LEU A 379 6.00 -20.10 -6.17
C LEU A 379 5.21 -19.41 -5.06
N VAL A 380 4.15 -18.71 -5.44
CA VAL A 380 3.28 -17.98 -4.52
C VAL A 380 1.86 -18.46 -4.75
N SER A 381 1.30 -19.17 -3.77
CA SER A 381 -0.05 -19.74 -3.87
C SER A 381 -1.12 -18.66 -4.05
N ASN A 382 -2.00 -18.78 -5.04
CA ASN A 382 -3.08 -17.81 -5.27
C ASN A 382 -4.30 -18.01 -4.36
N ARG A 383 -4.22 -18.92 -3.40
CA ARG A 383 -5.29 -19.22 -2.42
C ARG A 383 -5.33 -18.24 -1.25
N ALA A 384 -4.25 -17.50 -1.06
CA ALA A 384 -4.09 -16.52 0.00
C ALA A 384 -3.42 -15.25 -0.53
N GLY A 385 -3.51 -14.15 0.21
CA GLY A 385 -2.61 -13.01 0.00
C GLY A 385 -1.15 -13.41 0.24
N THR A 386 -0.20 -12.59 -0.20
CA THR A 386 1.25 -12.86 -0.03
C THR A 386 1.65 -13.06 1.44
N THR A 387 0.92 -12.46 2.37
CA THR A 387 1.10 -12.62 3.82
C THR A 387 0.45 -13.89 4.40
N GLY A 388 -0.11 -14.76 3.56
CA GLY A 388 -0.87 -15.95 3.98
C GLY A 388 -2.33 -15.66 4.38
N MET A 389 -2.80 -14.41 4.24
CA MET A 389 -4.17 -14.03 4.59
C MET A 389 -5.20 -14.67 3.64
N LEU A 390 -6.11 -15.48 4.18
CA LEU A 390 -7.20 -16.11 3.44
C LEU A 390 -8.34 -15.13 3.13
N GLU A 391 -9.13 -15.42 2.10
CA GLU A 391 -10.32 -14.64 1.72
C GLU A 391 -11.28 -14.46 2.90
N THR A 392 -11.55 -15.55 3.64
CA THR A 392 -12.46 -15.53 4.80
C THR A 392 -11.98 -14.60 5.90
N LEU A 393 -10.66 -14.53 6.12
CA LEU A 393 -10.07 -13.59 7.06
C LEU A 393 -10.24 -12.16 6.54
N LEU A 394 -9.97 -11.88 5.27
CA LEU A 394 -10.17 -10.55 4.69
C LEU A 394 -11.64 -10.09 4.72
N GLU A 395 -12.59 -10.99 4.49
CA GLU A 395 -14.01 -10.75 4.70
C GLU A 395 -14.33 -10.45 6.17
N ALA A 396 -13.75 -11.24 7.09
CA ALA A 396 -13.90 -11.03 8.52
C ALA A 396 -13.33 -9.67 8.96
N LEU A 397 -12.23 -9.19 8.36
CA LEU A 397 -11.67 -7.85 8.60
C LEU A 397 -12.58 -6.72 8.10
N THR A 398 -13.31 -6.97 7.02
CA THR A 398 -14.22 -5.97 6.43
C THR A 398 -15.50 -5.80 7.26
N LYS A 399 -15.94 -6.86 7.96
CA LYS A 399 -17.18 -6.85 8.76
C LYS A 399 -17.14 -5.82 9.92
N PRO A 400 -16.14 -5.79 10.83
CA PRO A 400 -16.03 -4.77 11.87
C PRO A 400 -16.02 -3.35 11.31
N ARG A 401 -15.37 -3.12 10.16
CA ARG A 401 -15.34 -1.82 9.49
C ARG A 401 -16.73 -1.32 9.08
N ARG A 402 -17.65 -2.23 8.79
CA ARG A 402 -19.07 -1.94 8.54
C ARG A 402 -19.95 -1.95 9.79
N ASN A 403 -19.50 -2.61 10.86
CA ASN A 403 -20.22 -2.79 12.12
C ASN A 403 -19.63 -1.96 13.26
N HIS A 404 -19.26 -0.72 12.98
CA HIS A 404 -18.70 0.20 13.97
C HIS A 404 -19.73 0.67 15.01
N MET A 405 -19.26 1.29 16.09
CA MET A 405 -20.10 1.83 17.18
C MET A 405 -21.24 2.71 16.66
N LEU A 406 -20.95 3.61 15.71
CA LEU A 406 -21.94 4.53 15.13
C LEU A 406 -22.88 3.89 14.07
N ARG A 407 -22.87 2.56 13.88
CA ARG A 407 -23.62 1.91 12.79
C ARG A 407 -25.12 2.13 12.86
N GLY A 408 -25.71 2.41 14.04
CA GLY A 408 -27.14 2.64 14.19
C GLY A 408 -27.66 3.77 13.30
N PHE A 409 -26.84 4.79 13.06
CA PHE A 409 -27.15 5.91 12.16
C PHE A 409 -27.38 5.50 10.70
N SER A 410 -26.93 4.31 10.28
CA SER A 410 -27.26 3.77 8.95
C SER A 410 -28.76 3.51 8.73
N ARG A 411 -29.56 3.46 9.80
CA ARG A 411 -31.03 3.30 9.77
C ARG A 411 -31.75 4.61 9.43
N ILE A 412 -31.05 5.73 9.48
CA ILE A 412 -31.60 7.06 9.17
C ILE A 412 -31.20 7.42 7.74
N PRO A 413 -32.11 7.97 6.92
CA PRO A 413 -31.76 8.43 5.58
C PRO A 413 -30.58 9.41 5.60
N LEU A 414 -29.55 9.15 4.79
CA LEU A 414 -28.34 9.98 4.75
C LEU A 414 -28.63 11.45 4.42
N SER A 415 -29.65 11.70 3.59
CA SER A 415 -30.13 13.05 3.28
C SER A 415 -30.65 13.80 4.52
N GLN A 416 -31.23 13.08 5.47
CA GLN A 416 -31.71 13.64 6.73
C GLN A 416 -30.56 13.97 7.68
N LEU A 417 -29.53 13.11 7.75
CA LEU A 417 -28.33 13.36 8.55
C LEU A 417 -27.51 14.53 7.98
N ALA A 418 -27.35 14.60 6.65
CA ALA A 418 -26.65 15.69 5.98
C ALA A 418 -27.31 17.05 6.26
N ARG A 419 -28.65 17.14 6.21
CA ARG A 419 -29.37 18.38 6.54
C ARG A 419 -29.10 18.86 7.98
N ARG A 420 -28.97 17.95 8.94
CA ARG A 420 -28.69 18.28 10.35
C ARG A 420 -27.29 18.81 10.59
N GLN A 421 -26.32 18.35 9.79
CA GLN A 421 -24.95 18.83 9.85
C GLN A 421 -24.82 20.30 9.39
N LYS A 422 -25.90 20.93 8.88
CA LYS A 422 -25.90 22.27 8.24
C LYS A 422 -24.84 22.42 7.13
N THR A 423 -24.26 21.32 6.70
CA THR A 423 -23.66 21.22 5.40
C THR A 423 -24.83 21.25 4.42
N GLU A 424 -24.75 22.07 3.36
CA GLU A 424 -25.54 21.73 2.16
C GLU A 424 -25.31 20.24 1.91
N PRO A 425 -26.33 19.44 1.51
CA PRO A 425 -26.07 18.06 1.08
C PRO A 425 -24.98 18.19 0.04
N SER A 426 -23.73 17.87 0.43
CA SER A 426 -22.56 18.47 -0.23
C SER A 426 -22.76 18.23 -1.69
N LYS A 427 -22.67 19.26 -2.56
CA LYS A 427 -22.59 19.02 -4.01
C LYS A 427 -21.67 17.83 -4.14
N ARG A 428 -22.25 16.69 -4.51
CA ARG A 428 -21.55 15.41 -4.38
C ARG A 428 -20.33 15.60 -5.25
N HIS A 429 -19.14 15.58 -4.63
CA HIS A 429 -17.95 15.91 -5.38
C HIS A 429 -17.95 15.05 -6.62
N THR A 430 -17.79 15.69 -7.79
CA THR A 430 -17.84 14.92 -9.02
C THR A 430 -16.67 13.95 -8.99
N LYS A 431 -16.79 12.90 -9.79
CA LYS A 431 -15.70 11.95 -9.97
C LYS A 431 -14.40 12.69 -10.31
N GLU A 432 -14.48 13.67 -11.19
CA GLU A 432 -13.35 14.49 -11.63
C GLU A 432 -12.76 15.30 -10.48
N GLU A 433 -13.59 15.87 -9.61
CA GLU A 433 -13.11 16.60 -8.42
C GLU A 433 -12.37 15.67 -7.45
N LEU A 434 -12.92 14.48 -7.16
CA LEU A 434 -12.28 13.48 -6.29
C LEU A 434 -10.95 12.99 -6.85
N LEU A 435 -10.90 12.71 -8.16
CA LEU A 435 -9.67 12.29 -8.83
C LEU A 435 -8.63 13.41 -8.91
N GLY A 436 -9.08 14.67 -9.04
CA GLY A 436 -8.22 15.85 -9.06
C GLY A 436 -7.52 16.14 -7.73
N MET A 437 -7.88 15.45 -6.64
CA MET A 437 -7.22 15.59 -5.33
C MET A 437 -5.84 14.94 -5.28
N VAL A 438 -5.53 14.00 -6.19
CA VAL A 438 -4.32 13.20 -6.15
C VAL A 438 -3.60 13.23 -7.50
N ASN A 439 -2.55 14.04 -7.58
CA ASN A 439 -1.82 14.29 -8.82
C ASN A 439 -0.36 13.88 -8.67
N PHE A 440 0.26 13.53 -9.79
CA PHE A 440 1.71 13.43 -9.83
C PHE A 440 2.32 14.83 -9.80
N CYS A 441 3.39 14.99 -9.02
CA CYS A 441 4.25 16.14 -9.18
C CYS A 441 4.93 16.04 -10.55
N HIS A 442 4.43 16.75 -11.55
CA HIS A 442 5.21 16.99 -12.75
C HIS A 442 6.39 17.85 -12.33
N GLN A 443 7.62 17.31 -12.37
CA GLN A 443 8.81 18.12 -12.26
C GLN A 443 8.84 19.05 -13.48
N SER A 444 8.27 20.24 -13.33
CA SER A 444 8.73 21.39 -14.09
C SER A 444 10.20 21.52 -13.74
N SER A 445 11.08 21.50 -14.73
CA SER A 445 12.51 21.73 -14.55
C SER A 445 12.73 23.11 -13.94
N ALA A 446 12.69 23.23 -12.61
CA ALA A 446 13.06 24.41 -11.86
C ALA A 446 13.27 24.12 -10.37
N ALA A 447 14.51 24.36 -9.96
CA ALA A 447 14.98 24.75 -8.63
C ALA A 447 15.03 23.71 -7.51
N ALA A 448 16.29 23.34 -7.21
CA ALA A 448 16.80 22.88 -5.94
C ALA A 448 16.11 23.53 -4.72
N PHE A 449 15.59 22.70 -3.83
CA PHE A 449 15.57 22.97 -2.41
C PHE A 449 16.10 21.72 -1.71
N PHE A 450 17.41 21.71 -1.46
CA PHE A 450 18.02 20.90 -0.43
C PHE A 450 17.88 21.65 0.89
N LEU A 451 17.15 21.09 1.85
CA LEU A 451 17.47 21.13 3.28
C LEU A 451 17.13 19.77 3.87
#